data_AF-A0A920LZA1-F1
#
_entry.id   AF-A0A920LZA1-F1
#
_cell.length_a   1.000
_cell.length_b   1.000
_cell.length_c   1.000
_cell.angle_alpha   90.00
_cell.angle_beta   90.00
_cell.angle_gamma   90.00
#
_symmetry.space_group_name_H-M   'P 1'
#
loop_
_entity.id
_entity.type
_entity.pdbx_description
1 polymer ?
#
loop_
_entity_poly.entity_id
_entity_poly.type
_entity_poly.pdbx_seq_one_letter_code
_entity_poly.pdbx_strand_id
1 'polypeptide(L)'
;MKNFLIILLSLYTFSANTGELKRESSGFSETEEFKFENNTVIHYKNKTTWKDNLGNYGLSNCLGLIVTDFNKEIIDYKMYCKYLDQDNHEYTINI
;
A
#
# COMPACT_ATOMS: atom_id res chain seq x y z
N MET A 1 42.05 7.36 -22.01
CA MET A 1 40.62 7.77 -22.03
C MET A 1 39.68 6.65 -21.60
N LYS A 2 39.83 5.41 -22.12
CA LYS A 2 39.00 4.24 -21.73
C LYS A 2 38.97 3.95 -20.21
N ASN A 3 40.13 4.00 -19.54
CA ASN A 3 40.20 3.72 -18.09
C ASN A 3 39.57 4.81 -17.22
N PHE A 4 39.55 6.06 -17.68
CA PHE A 4 38.89 7.17 -16.98
C PHE A 4 37.36 7.04 -17.01
N LEU A 5 36.82 6.58 -18.14
CA LEU A 5 35.39 6.32 -18.30
C LEU A 5 34.91 5.21 -17.34
N ILE A 6 35.74 4.18 -17.13
CA ILE A 6 35.44 3.06 -16.22
C ILE A 6 35.41 3.53 -14.76
N ILE A 7 36.34 4.39 -14.36
CA ILE A 7 36.36 4.97 -13.01
C ILE A 7 35.13 5.83 -12.77
N LEU A 8 34.75 6.66 -13.76
CA LEU A 8 33.55 7.49 -13.67
C LEU A 8 32.29 6.62 -13.51
N LEU A 9 32.15 5.55 -14.30
CA LEU A 9 31.03 4.61 -14.22
C LEU A 9 30.96 3.90 -12.85
N SER A 10 32.10 3.53 -12.28
CA SER A 10 32.17 2.87 -10.97
C SER A 10 31.76 3.78 -9.80
N LEU A 11 32.01 5.09 -9.91
CA LEU A 11 31.58 6.07 -8.91
C LEU A 11 30.06 6.32 -8.96
N TYR A 12 29.45 6.27 -10.16
CA TYR A 12 27.99 6.38 -10.33
C TYR A 12 27.22 5.21 -9.70
N THR A 13 27.78 4.00 -9.70
CA THR A 13 27.12 2.84 -9.08
C THR A 13 27.16 2.85 -7.56
N PHE A 14 28.11 3.57 -6.95
CA PHE A 14 28.28 3.61 -5.50
C PHE A 14 27.34 4.61 -4.79
N SER A 15 26.78 5.56 -5.54
CA SER A 15 25.85 6.57 -5.01
C SER A 15 24.37 6.18 -5.10
N ALA A 16 24.05 4.97 -5.58
CA ALA A 16 22.69 4.45 -5.64
C ALA A 16 22.20 3.98 -4.25
N ASN A 17 22.08 4.92 -3.31
CA ASN A 17 21.33 4.71 -2.08
C ASN A 17 19.84 4.93 -2.39
N THR A 18 19.09 3.85 -2.52
CA THR A 18 17.62 3.94 -2.57
C THR A 18 17.10 4.11 -1.15
N GLY A 19 16.54 5.28 -0.84
CA GLY A 19 15.82 5.46 0.42
C GLY A 19 14.56 4.59 0.44
N GLU A 20 14.24 4.00 1.61
CA GLU A 20 12.97 3.30 1.79
C GLU A 20 11.80 4.30 1.69
N LEU A 21 10.81 3.99 0.86
CA LEU A 21 9.54 4.71 0.86
C LEU A 21 8.75 4.31 2.12
N LYS A 22 8.48 5.27 2.98
CA LYS A 22 7.70 5.08 4.20
C LYS A 22 6.38 5.81 4.07
N ARG A 23 5.28 5.12 4.34
CA ARG A 23 3.93 5.68 4.31
C ARG A 23 3.28 5.52 5.67
N GLU A 24 2.72 6.61 6.16
CA GLU A 24 1.83 6.63 7.33
C GLU A 24 0.40 6.85 6.84
N SER A 25 -0.58 6.24 7.51
CA SER A 25 -1.99 6.41 7.18
C SER A 25 -2.84 6.42 8.45
N SER A 26 -3.89 7.24 8.45
CA SER A 26 -4.83 7.37 9.57
C SER A 26 -6.24 7.58 9.04
N GLY A 27 -7.24 7.05 9.74
CA GLY A 27 -8.64 7.23 9.34
C GLY A 27 -9.58 6.24 10.00
N PHE A 28 -10.71 6.01 9.35
CA PHE A 28 -11.81 5.20 9.86
C PHE A 28 -11.92 3.91 9.06
N SER A 29 -12.25 2.83 9.75
CA SER A 29 -12.57 1.54 9.15
C SER A 29 -13.93 1.08 9.67
N GLU A 30 -14.72 0.50 8.78
CA GLU A 30 -15.99 -0.15 9.06
C GLU A 30 -15.88 -1.60 8.61
N THR A 31 -16.36 -2.52 9.44
CA THR A 31 -16.38 -3.95 9.15
C THR A 31 -17.74 -4.55 9.42
N GLU A 32 -18.15 -5.46 8.54
CA GLU A 32 -19.30 -6.33 8.74
C GLU A 32 -18.83 -7.78 8.61
N GLU A 33 -19.18 -8.63 9.58
CA GLU A 33 -18.69 -10.00 9.68
C GLU A 33 -19.83 -11.02 9.50
N PHE A 34 -19.57 -12.03 8.66
CA PHE A 34 -20.40 -13.21 8.50
C PHE A 34 -19.62 -14.43 8.97
N LYS A 35 -20.11 -15.06 10.05
CA LYS A 35 -19.46 -16.23 10.66
C LYS A 35 -20.09 -17.51 10.11
N PHE A 36 -19.24 -18.39 9.60
CA PHE A 36 -19.57 -19.74 9.17
C PHE A 36 -18.92 -20.74 10.12
N GLU A 37 -19.19 -22.04 9.93
CA GLU A 37 -18.66 -23.10 10.79
C GLU A 37 -17.12 -23.14 10.83
N ASN A 38 -16.47 -22.91 9.68
CA ASN A 38 -15.01 -23.06 9.53
C ASN A 38 -14.28 -21.76 9.15
N ASN A 39 -15.02 -20.68 8.87
CA ASN A 39 -14.44 -19.44 8.37
C ASN A 39 -15.29 -18.22 8.73
N THR A 40 -14.69 -17.04 8.64
CA THR A 40 -15.39 -15.74 8.75
C THR A 40 -15.15 -14.96 7.47
N VAL A 41 -16.21 -14.37 6.92
CA VAL A 41 -16.12 -13.43 5.80
C VAL A 41 -16.33 -12.02 6.35
N ILE A 42 -15.38 -11.15 6.08
CA ILE A 42 -15.34 -9.76 6.58
C ILE A 42 -15.46 -8.84 5.38
N HIS A 43 -16.54 -8.06 5.32
CA HIS A 43 -16.64 -6.93 4.42
C HIS A 43 -15.95 -5.74 5.08
N TYR A 44 -14.82 -5.33 4.51
CA TYR A 44 -13.98 -4.25 5.00
C TYR A 44 -14.19 -3.00 4.16
N LYS A 45 -14.41 -1.87 4.82
CA LYS A 45 -14.41 -0.54 4.20
C LYS A 45 -13.51 0.38 4.99
N ASN A 46 -12.74 1.22 4.32
CA ASN A 46 -11.95 2.23 5.02
C ASN A 46 -11.90 3.55 4.26
N LYS A 47 -11.71 4.63 5.02
CA LYS A 47 -11.36 5.95 4.50
C LYS A 47 -10.21 6.50 5.31
N THR A 48 -9.09 6.76 4.67
CA THR A 48 -7.86 7.22 5.33
C THR A 48 -7.26 8.42 4.64
N THR A 49 -6.56 9.23 5.42
CA THR A 49 -5.51 10.12 4.92
C THR A 49 -4.19 9.37 4.93
N TRP A 50 -3.30 9.66 4.00
CA TRP A 50 -1.95 9.11 3.97
C TRP A 50 -0.92 10.20 3.68
N LYS A 51 0.30 9.99 4.15
CA LYS A 51 1.47 10.81 3.80
C LYS A 51 2.70 9.92 3.69
N ASP A 52 3.67 10.29 2.87
CA ASP A 52 4.96 9.61 2.77
C ASP A 52 6.14 10.47 3.23
N ASN A 53 7.32 9.85 3.32
CA ASN A 53 8.57 10.53 3.70
C ASN A 53 9.18 11.39 2.58
N LEU A 54 8.53 11.47 1.41
CA LEU A 54 8.90 12.37 0.32
C LEU A 54 8.05 13.66 0.32
N GLY A 55 7.06 13.74 1.21
CA GLY A 55 6.16 14.88 1.36
C GLY A 55 4.87 14.78 0.54
N ASN A 56 4.63 13.64 -0.14
CA ASN A 56 3.35 13.41 -0.80
C ASN A 56 2.30 13.03 0.23
N TYR A 57 1.04 13.36 -0.05
CA TYR A 57 -0.08 13.04 0.81
C TYR A 57 -1.37 12.94 0.01
N GLY A 58 -2.40 12.38 0.62
CA GLY A 58 -3.67 12.24 -0.05
C GLY A 58 -4.71 11.52 0.77
N LEU A 59 -5.77 11.13 0.07
CA LEU A 59 -6.85 10.32 0.60
C LEU A 59 -6.81 8.94 -0.02
N SER A 60 -7.33 7.96 0.70
CA SER A 60 -7.66 6.65 0.16
C SER A 60 -8.98 6.15 0.71
N ASN A 61 -9.74 5.48 -0.15
CA ASN A 61 -10.99 4.82 0.19
C ASN A 61 -10.92 3.38 -0.31
N CYS A 62 -10.91 2.42 0.60
CA CYS A 62 -10.78 1.01 0.27
C CYS A 62 -12.07 0.25 0.57
N LEU A 63 -12.34 -0.75 -0.26
CA LEU A 63 -13.43 -1.70 -0.14
C LEU A 63 -12.86 -3.10 -0.40
N GLY A 64 -13.15 -4.05 0.47
CA GLY A 64 -12.64 -5.40 0.30
C GLY A 64 -13.46 -6.46 1.00
N LEU A 65 -13.21 -7.70 0.60
CA LEU A 65 -13.66 -8.90 1.28
C LEU A 65 -12.41 -9.61 1.79
N ILE A 66 -12.42 -9.99 3.07
CA ILE A 66 -11.36 -10.75 3.71
C ILE A 66 -12.00 -12.03 4.25
N VAL A 67 -11.42 -13.18 3.95
CA VAL A 67 -11.86 -14.47 4.48
C VAL A 67 -10.79 -14.95 5.44
N THR A 68 -11.20 -15.27 6.66
CA THR A 68 -10.32 -15.88 7.66
C THR A 68 -10.76 -17.28 8.02
N ASP A 69 -9.82 -18.14 8.40
CA ASP A 69 -10.12 -19.43 9.01
C ASP A 69 -10.60 -19.29 10.46
N PHE A 70 -10.76 -20.42 11.16
CA PHE A 70 -11.14 -20.47 12.58
C PHE A 70 -10.09 -19.88 13.53
N ASN A 71 -8.80 -19.83 13.13
CA ASN A 71 -7.71 -19.20 13.87
C ASN A 71 -7.56 -17.71 13.58
N LYS A 72 -8.43 -17.15 12.71
CA LYS A 72 -8.37 -15.77 12.21
C LYS A 72 -7.18 -15.50 11.28
N GLU A 73 -6.60 -16.53 10.69
CA GLU A 73 -5.61 -16.38 9.63
C GLU A 73 -6.32 -16.04 8.31
N ILE A 74 -5.80 -15.08 7.54
CA ILE A 74 -6.36 -14.70 6.24
C ILE A 74 -6.08 -15.82 5.24
N ILE A 75 -7.13 -16.43 4.71
CA ILE A 75 -7.05 -17.52 3.72
C ILE A 75 -7.42 -17.07 2.31
N ASP A 76 -8.18 -15.97 2.19
CA ASP A 76 -8.50 -15.32 0.92
C ASP A 76 -8.78 -13.84 1.17
N TYR A 77 -8.51 -12.99 0.18
CA TYR A 77 -8.89 -11.59 0.24
C TYR A 77 -8.96 -10.98 -1.15
N LYS A 78 -9.75 -9.91 -1.27
CA LYS A 78 -9.83 -9.10 -2.46
C LYS A 78 -10.13 -7.67 -2.07
N MET A 79 -9.24 -6.74 -2.39
CA MET A 79 -9.35 -5.35 -1.95
C MET A 79 -9.12 -4.38 -3.10
N TYR A 80 -10.00 -3.39 -3.19
CA TYR A 80 -9.90 -2.28 -4.13
C TYR A 80 -9.76 -0.99 -3.35
N CYS A 81 -8.73 -0.22 -3.67
CA CYS A 81 -8.47 1.07 -3.05
C CYS A 81 -8.44 2.16 -4.12
N LYS A 82 -9.28 3.17 -3.94
CA LYS A 82 -9.23 4.42 -4.70
C LYS A 82 -8.38 5.42 -3.93
N TYR A 83 -7.41 6.04 -4.59
CA TYR A 83 -6.54 7.07 -4.03
C TYR A 83 -6.77 8.40 -4.75
N LEU A 84 -6.61 9.48 -4.00
CA LEU A 84 -6.57 10.85 -4.49
C LEU A 84 -5.31 11.50 -3.90
N ASP A 85 -4.37 11.93 -4.73
CA ASP A 85 -3.15 12.60 -4.27
C ASP A 85 -3.34 14.12 -4.08
N GLN A 86 -2.29 14.80 -3.62
CA GLN A 86 -2.30 16.25 -3.40
C GLN A 86 -2.54 17.08 -4.67
N ASP A 87 -2.31 16.50 -5.85
CA ASP A 87 -2.45 17.14 -7.15
C ASP A 87 -3.80 16.81 -7.81
N ASN A 88 -4.71 16.16 -7.07
CA ASN A 88 -6.01 15.65 -7.51
C ASN A 88 -5.94 14.56 -8.58
N HIS A 89 -4.83 13.82 -8.69
CA HIS A 89 -4.80 12.62 -9.50
C HIS A 89 -5.50 11.48 -8.77
N GLU A 90 -6.44 10.85 -9.47
CA GLU A 90 -7.14 9.68 -8.98
C GLU A 90 -6.55 8.40 -9.60
N TYR A 91 -6.29 7.40 -8.76
CA TYR A 91 -5.88 6.08 -9.22
C TYR A 91 -6.53 4.98 -8.38
N THR A 92 -6.77 3.83 -9.00
CA THR A 92 -7.34 2.66 -8.33
C THR A 92 -6.34 1.51 -8.36
N ILE A 93 -6.14 0.88 -7.21
CA ILE A 93 -5.26 -0.28 -7.05
C ILE A 93 -6.11 -1.46 -6.58
N ASN A 94 -5.85 -2.62 -7.19
CA ASN A 94 -6.31 -3.91 -6.71
C ASN A 94 -5.15 -4.55 -5.91
N ILE A 95 -5.42 -4.91 -4.66
CA ILE A 95 -4.47 -5.53 -3.73
C ILE A 95 -4.86 -7.00 -3.58
#